data_AF-A0AAD4TEB8-F1
#
_entry.id   AF-A0AAD4TEB8-F1
#
_cell.length_a   1.000
_cell.length_b   1.000
_cell.length_c   1.000
_cell.angle_alpha   90.00
_cell.angle_beta   90.00
_cell.angle_gamma   90.00
#
_symmetry.space_group_name_H-M   'P 1'
#
loop_
_entity.id
_entity.type
_entity.pdbx_description
1 polymer ?
#
loop_
_entity_poly.entity_id
_entity_poly.type
_entity_poly.pdbx_seq_one_letter_code
_entity_poly.pdbx_strand_id
1 'polypeptide(L)'
;MSGGSSNGGSGTPRTRVGKYAMGRTLGEGSFAKVKFAKNIENGDCVAIKILDKNKVLRHEMIQMIKREISTMKMIKHPNVIQLHE
;
A
#
# COMPACT_ATOMS: atom_id res chain seq x y z
N MET A 1 -6.45 24.64 -38.63
CA MET A 1 -5.68 23.44 -38.99
C MET A 1 -4.72 23.14 -37.85
N SER A 2 -4.77 21.90 -37.35
CA SER A 2 -3.71 21.14 -36.65
C SER A 2 -2.92 21.84 -35.54
N GLY A 3 -3.11 21.48 -34.27
CA GLY A 3 -2.57 20.23 -33.68
C GLY A 3 -1.15 20.55 -33.18
N GLY A 4 -0.89 20.59 -31.86
CA GLY A 4 -0.77 19.43 -30.99
C GLY A 4 0.72 19.22 -30.66
N SER A 5 1.09 19.23 -29.38
CA SER A 5 2.31 18.56 -28.91
C SER A 5 2.18 18.23 -27.43
N SER A 6 2.23 16.93 -27.19
CA SER A 6 2.07 16.20 -25.95
C SER A 6 3.42 15.94 -25.28
N ASN A 7 3.30 15.47 -24.03
CA ASN A 7 4.24 14.61 -23.30
C ASN A 7 5.47 15.22 -22.62
N GLY A 8 5.28 15.60 -21.36
CA GLY A 8 6.29 15.55 -20.31
C GLY A 8 5.94 14.49 -19.26
N GLY A 9 5.90 13.21 -19.64
CA GLY A 9 5.66 12.11 -18.71
C GLY A 9 6.98 11.56 -18.18
N SER A 10 7.44 12.04 -17.03
CA SER A 10 8.65 11.54 -16.36
C SER A 10 8.46 10.08 -15.94
N GLY A 11 9.22 9.20 -16.58
CA GLY A 11 9.20 7.75 -16.40
C GLY A 11 9.79 7.30 -15.06
N THR A 12 9.01 7.42 -13.99
CA THR A 12 9.17 6.50 -12.87
C THR A 12 8.47 5.19 -13.25
N PRO A 13 9.14 4.01 -13.19
CA PRO A 13 8.44 2.76 -13.41
C PRO A 13 7.32 2.69 -12.37
N ARG A 14 6.07 2.79 -12.82
CA ARG A 14 4.91 2.65 -11.95
C ARG A 14 4.88 1.20 -11.47
N THR A 15 5.55 0.95 -10.34
CA THR A 15 5.50 -0.35 -9.68
C THR A 15 4.02 -0.66 -9.42
N ARG A 16 3.55 -1.82 -9.85
CA ARG A 16 2.15 -2.23 -9.74
C ARG A 16 2.08 -3.50 -8.91
N VAL A 17 1.13 -3.57 -7.99
CA VAL A 17 0.84 -4.75 -7.19
C VAL A 17 -0.63 -5.09 -7.38
N GLY A 18 -0.93 -6.16 -8.13
CA GLY A 18 -2.30 -6.51 -8.50
C GLY A 18 -3.00 -5.35 -9.24
N LYS A 19 -4.15 -4.88 -8.73
CA LYS A 19 -4.90 -3.73 -9.25
C LYS A 19 -4.40 -2.37 -8.76
N TYR A 20 -3.36 -2.31 -7.95
CA TYR A 20 -2.89 -1.08 -7.33
C TYR A 20 -1.64 -0.54 -8.02
N ALA A 21 -1.74 0.69 -8.53
CA ALA A 21 -0.59 1.46 -8.98
C ALA A 21 0.09 2.08 -7.75
N MET A 22 1.33 1.67 -7.47
CA MET A 22 2.09 2.15 -6.31
C MET A 22 2.63 3.56 -6.59
N GLY A 23 2.47 4.44 -5.60
CA GLY A 23 2.99 5.79 -5.60
C GLY A 23 4.09 5.99 -4.56
N ARG A 24 4.15 7.22 -4.03
CA ARG A 24 5.16 7.63 -3.05
C ARG A 24 5.03 6.88 -1.72
N THR A 25 6.14 6.80 -1.00
CA THR A 25 6.16 6.36 0.40
C THR A 25 5.44 7.38 1.27
N LEU A 26 4.53 6.92 2.11
CA LEU A 26 3.84 7.70 3.14
C LEU A 26 4.55 7.62 4.48
N GLY A 27 5.20 6.49 4.76
CA GLY A 27 5.98 6.31 5.98
C GLY A 27 6.85 5.06 5.94
N GLU A 28 7.88 5.04 6.77
CA GLU A 28 8.80 3.92 6.93
C GLU A 28 8.98 3.65 8.42
N GLY A 29 8.69 2.42 8.82
CA GLY A 29 8.92 1.92 10.17
C GLY A 29 9.95 0.81 10.19
N SER A 30 10.26 0.29 11.38
CA SER A 30 11.31 -0.71 11.59
C SER A 30 11.16 -1.97 10.72
N PHE A 31 9.91 -2.37 10.47
CA PHE A 31 9.56 -3.66 9.83
C PHE A 31 8.68 -3.53 8.59
N ALA A 32 8.27 -2.30 8.25
CA ALA A 32 7.34 -2.07 7.16
C ALA A 32 7.55 -0.72 6.47
N LYS A 33 7.20 -0.66 5.19
CA LYS A 33 7.09 0.57 4.42
C LYS A 33 5.64 0.78 4.01
N VAL A 34 5.08 1.95 4.31
CA VAL A 34 3.73 2.31 3.89
C VAL A 34 3.83 3.16 2.62
N LYS A 35 3.18 2.74 1.55
CA LYS A 35 3.10 3.49 0.30
C LYS A 35 1.67 3.89 -0.02
N PHE A 36 1.52 5.07 -0.62
CA PHE A 36 0.30 5.45 -1.29
C PHE A 36 0.12 4.56 -2.52
N ALA A 37 -1.11 4.12 -2.79
CA ALA A 37 -1.44 3.45 -4.03
C ALA A 37 -2.83 3.86 -4.52
N LYS A 38 -3.05 3.73 -5.82
CA LYS A 38 -4.35 3.98 -6.44
C LYS A 38 -4.86 2.68 -7.06
N ASN A 39 -6.06 2.27 -6.70
CA ASN A 39 -6.75 1.19 -7.40
C ASN A 39 -7.10 1.68 -8.81
N ILE A 40 -6.62 0.99 -9.83
CA ILE A 40 -6.81 1.41 -11.23
C ILE A 40 -8.21 1.09 -11.77
N GLU A 41 -8.95 0.21 -11.09
CA GLU A 41 -10.28 -0.24 -11.53
C GLU A 41 -11.36 0.78 -11.15
N ASN A 42 -11.33 1.25 -9.90
CA ASN A 42 -12.35 2.18 -9.37
C ASN A 42 -11.79 3.57 -9.04
N GLY A 43 -10.47 3.77 -9.06
CA GLY A 43 -9.83 5.04 -8.78
C GLY A 43 -9.56 5.32 -7.30
N ASP A 44 -9.90 4.40 -6.39
CA ASP A 44 -9.76 4.62 -4.95
C ASP A 44 -8.31 4.77 -4.51
N CYS A 45 -8.08 5.69 -3.59
CA CYS A 45 -6.78 5.92 -2.97
C CYS A 45 -6.65 5.07 -1.71
N VAL A 46 -5.57 4.29 -1.60
CA VAL A 46 -5.31 3.40 -0.46
C VAL A 46 -3.89 3.56 0.05
N ALA A 47 -3.66 3.13 1.29
CA ALA A 47 -2.33 2.96 1.85
C ALA A 47 -1.99 1.46 1.92
N ILE A 48 -0.84 1.07 1.40
CA ILE A 48 -0.36 -0.31 1.41
C ILE A 48 0.84 -0.41 2.34
N LYS A 49 0.69 -1.17 3.44
CA LYS A 49 1.75 -1.51 4.39
C LYS A 49 2.51 -2.74 3.88
N ILE A 50 3.70 -2.51 3.33
CA ILE A 50 4.57 -3.54 2.75
C ILE A 50 5.50 -4.06 3.84
N LEU A 51 5.47 -5.36 4.11
CA LEU A 51 6.31 -6.03 5.09
C LEU A 51 7.53 -6.68 4.43
N ASP A 52 8.71 -6.55 5.05
CA ASP A 52 9.92 -7.22 4.60
C ASP A 52 9.95 -8.67 5.08
N LYS A 53 9.82 -9.63 4.15
CA LYS A 53 9.78 -11.06 4.46
C LYS A 53 10.97 -11.51 5.32
N ASN A 54 12.18 -11.01 5.06
CA ASN A 54 13.37 -11.42 5.82
C ASN A 54 13.30 -10.96 7.28
N LYS A 55 12.73 -9.77 7.51
CA LYS A 55 12.51 -9.25 8.88
C LYS A 55 11.36 -9.97 9.59
N VAL A 56 10.36 -10.41 8.83
CA VAL A 56 9.15 -11.11 9.32
C VAL A 56 9.41 -12.57 9.67
N LEU A 57 10.32 -13.27 8.99
CA LEU A 57 10.56 -14.71 9.22
C LEU A 57 11.12 -15.05 10.62
N ARG A 58 11.46 -14.05 11.44
CA ARG A 58 11.71 -14.24 12.87
C ARG A 58 10.41 -14.69 13.52
N HIS A 59 10.40 -15.89 14.13
CA HIS A 59 9.19 -16.58 14.60
C HIS A 59 8.27 -15.69 15.47
N GLU A 60 8.85 -14.82 16.30
CA GLU A 60 8.12 -13.86 17.14
C GLU A 60 7.31 -12.83 16.33
N MET A 61 7.85 -12.34 15.21
CA MET A 61 7.22 -11.30 14.39
C MET A 61 6.02 -11.81 13.62
N ILE A 62 6.05 -13.07 13.18
CA ILE A 62 4.91 -13.72 12.50
C ILE A 62 3.69 -13.74 13.42
N GLN A 63 3.87 -14.08 14.70
CA GLN A 63 2.76 -14.13 15.66
C GLN A 63 2.19 -12.75 15.94
N MET A 64 3.05 -11.74 16.07
CA MET A 64 2.62 -10.36 16.24
C MET A 64 1.80 -9.87 15.04
N ILE A 65 2.25 -10.14 13.81
CA ILE A 65 1.54 -9.74 12.59
C ILE A 65 0.19 -10.45 12.49
N LYS A 66 0.13 -11.76 12.78
CA LYS A 66 -1.13 -12.51 12.80
C LYS A 66 -2.11 -11.91 13.80
N ARG A 67 -1.64 -11.57 15.01
CA ARG A 67 -2.47 -10.93 16.03
C ARG A 67 -2.97 -9.55 15.59
N GLU A 68 -2.08 -8.70 15.06
CA GLU A 68 -2.43 -7.37 14.56
C GLU A 68 -3.51 -7.44 13.48
N ILE A 69 -3.35 -8.34 12.50
CA ILE A 69 -4.34 -8.56 11.43
C ILE A 69 -5.66 -9.04 12.02
N SER A 70 -5.66 -10.04 12.89
CA SER A 70 -6.89 -10.57 13.50
C SER A 70 -7.64 -9.50 14.28
N THR A 71 -6.94 -8.70 15.08
CA THR A 71 -7.55 -7.58 15.82
C THR A 71 -8.12 -6.54 14.87
N MET A 72 -7.36 -6.11 13.86
CA MET A 72 -7.82 -5.09 12.89
C MET A 72 -9.02 -5.55 12.05
N LYS A 73 -9.14 -6.85 11.75
CA LYS A 73 -10.31 -7.40 11.04
C LYS A 73 -11.60 -7.34 11.87
N MET A 74 -11.50 -7.40 13.19
CA MET A 74 -12.66 -7.36 14.09
C MET A 74 -13.11 -5.94 14.42
N ILE A 75 -12.20 -4.95 14.32
CA ILE A 75 -12.52 -3.56 14.64
C ILE A 75 -13.33 -2.94 13.50
N LYS A 76 -14.50 -2.40 13.85
CA LYS A 76 -15.34 -1.56 13.00
C LYS A 76 -15.73 -0.33 13.80
N HIS A 77 -15.00 0.76 13.63
CA HIS A 77 -15.21 1.97 14.41
C HIS A 77 -14.96 3.20 13.52
N PRO A 78 -15.81 4.24 13.57
CA PRO A 78 -15.69 5.41 12.68
C PRO A 78 -14.34 6.13 12.76
N ASN A 79 -13.67 6.04 13.92
CA ASN A 79 -12.37 6.68 14.17
C ASN A 79 -11.17 5.71 14.06
N VAL A 80 -11.38 4.47 13.61
CA VAL A 80 -10.30 3.50 13.40
C VAL A 80 -10.27 3.10 11.93
N ILE A 81 -9.09 3.19 11.32
CA ILE A 81 -8.91 2.83 9.91
C ILE A 81 -9.24 1.34 9.71
N GLN A 82 -10.13 1.06 8.76
CA GLN A 82 -10.50 -0.31 8.41
C GLN A 82 -9.37 -0.96 7.61
N LEU A 83 -9.04 -2.21 7.94
CA LEU A 83 -8.19 -3.03 7.09
C LEU A 83 -9.01 -3.53 5.91
N HIS A 84 -8.55 -3.22 4.69
CA HIS A 84 -9.12 -3.73 3.43
C HIS A 84 -8.27 -4.91 2.93
N GLU A 85 -8.92 -5.84 2.22
CA GLU A 85 -8.30 -7.07 1.68
C GLU A 85 -7.35 -6.83 0.50
#